data_AF-A0A1I4Y3I8-F1
#
_entry.id   AF-A0A1I4Y3I8-F1
#
_cell.length_a   1.000
_cell.length_b   1.000
_cell.length_c   1.000
_cell.angle_alpha   90.00
_cell.angle_beta   90.00
_cell.angle_gamma   90.00
#
_symmetry.space_group_name_H-M   'P 1'
#
loop_
_entity.id
_entity.type
_entity.pdbx_description
1 polymer ?
#
loop_
_entity_poly.entity_id
_entity_poly.type
_entity_poly.pdbx_seq_one_letter_code
_entity_poly.pdbx_strand_id
1 'polypeptide(L)'
;MQANLNRANTFELSGKSIHVTYTSTGISGQPTFSYRDDRLSRSFSGEEIRVADTELGQLITVTLEAIPDFKVVTVTLALPVVTVPQANTPIGITVPGITVTNPTTIGGPKLLGP
;
A
#
# COMPACT_ATOMS: atom_id res chain seq x y z
N MET A 1 18.43 -30.10 9.58
CA MET A 1 18.43 -28.78 8.90
C MET A 1 17.54 -27.85 9.71
N GLN A 2 18.08 -26.77 10.29
CA GLN A 2 17.23 -25.69 10.83
C GLN A 2 16.76 -24.83 9.65
N ALA A 3 15.46 -24.59 9.54
CA ALA A 3 14.94 -23.65 8.56
C ALA A 3 15.23 -22.22 9.05
N ASN A 4 15.93 -21.42 8.25
CA ASN A 4 16.12 -20.01 8.54
C ASN A 4 14.85 -19.25 8.13
N LEU A 5 13.95 -19.04 9.09
CA LEU A 5 12.73 -18.25 8.86
C LEU A 5 13.08 -16.77 8.76
N ASN A 6 12.76 -16.16 7.62
CA ASN A 6 12.99 -14.73 7.37
C ASN A 6 11.65 -14.01 7.22
N ARG A 7 11.55 -12.78 7.74
CA ARG A 7 10.38 -11.93 7.48
C ARG A 7 10.41 -11.49 6.03
N ALA A 8 9.28 -11.59 5.33
CA ALA A 8 9.14 -11.06 3.99
C ALA A 8 9.23 -9.52 4.03
N ASN A 9 10.02 -8.95 3.12
CA ASN A 9 10.20 -7.51 2.96
C ASN A 9 9.78 -7.01 1.57
N THR A 10 9.50 -7.91 0.63
CA THR A 10 9.00 -7.61 -0.70
C THR A 10 7.71 -8.39 -0.96
N PHE A 11 6.72 -7.68 -1.48
CA PHE A 11 5.38 -8.20 -1.75
C PHE A 11 5.00 -7.82 -3.18
N GLU A 12 4.80 -8.83 -4.00
CA GLU A 12 4.26 -8.70 -5.36
C GLU A 12 2.82 -9.21 -5.34
N LEU A 13 1.87 -8.30 -5.51
CA LEU A 13 0.46 -8.57 -5.37
C LEU A 13 -0.24 -8.23 -6.68
N SER A 14 -1.15 -9.11 -7.09
CA SER A 14 -2.02 -8.88 -8.23
C SER A 14 -3.44 -9.29 -7.90
N GLY A 15 -4.40 -8.57 -8.45
CA GLY A 15 -5.82 -8.87 -8.28
C GLY A 15 -6.66 -8.04 -9.23
N LYS A 16 -7.56 -8.69 -9.98
CA LYS A 16 -8.29 -8.06 -11.10
C LYS A 16 -7.28 -7.42 -12.08
N SER A 17 -7.40 -6.13 -12.37
CA SER A 17 -6.43 -5.37 -13.18
C SER A 17 -5.35 -4.65 -12.37
N ILE A 18 -5.38 -4.75 -11.04
CA ILE A 18 -4.44 -4.05 -10.16
C ILE A 18 -3.19 -4.89 -9.95
N HIS A 19 -2.03 -4.25 -10.11
CA HIS A 19 -0.72 -4.79 -9.77
C HIS A 19 -0.05 -3.85 -8.76
N VAL A 20 0.45 -4.41 -7.67
CA VAL A 20 1.18 -3.67 -6.65
C VAL A 20 2.48 -4.38 -6.33
N THR A 21 3.56 -3.61 -6.24
CA THR A 21 4.81 -4.05 -5.64
C THR A 21 5.11 -3.16 -4.45
N TYR A 22 5.31 -3.74 -3.28
CA TYR A 22 5.76 -3.04 -2.09
C TYR A 22 7.05 -3.68 -1.56
N THR A 23 8.04 -2.86 -1.26
CA THR A 23 9.25 -3.28 -0.56
C THR A 23 9.47 -2.40 0.66
N SER A 24 9.56 -2.99 1.86
CA SER A 24 9.67 -2.25 3.13
C SER A 24 11.02 -1.55 3.29
N THR A 25 12.08 -2.11 2.71
CA THR A 25 13.45 -1.55 2.68
C THR A 25 14.03 -1.72 1.29
N GLY A 26 13.92 -0.70 0.44
CA GLY A 26 14.50 -0.67 -0.90
C GLY A 26 16.01 -0.43 -0.91
N ILE A 27 16.57 -0.23 -2.10
CA ILE A 27 18.03 -0.06 -2.32
C ILE A 27 18.59 1.16 -1.56
N SER A 28 17.79 2.22 -1.40
CA SER A 28 18.15 3.43 -0.63
C SER A 28 17.86 3.32 0.88
N GLY A 29 17.43 2.16 1.36
CA GLY A 29 16.99 1.95 2.75
C GLY A 29 15.57 2.46 3.04
N GLN A 30 14.90 3.08 2.07
CA GLN A 30 13.53 3.59 2.21
C GLN A 30 12.50 2.63 1.63
N PRO A 31 11.24 2.64 2.13
CA PRO A 31 10.17 1.87 1.53
C PRO A 31 9.89 2.34 0.10
N THR A 32 9.46 1.42 -0.75
CA THR A 32 9.01 1.70 -2.12
C THR A 32 7.68 1.03 -2.38
N PHE A 33 6.82 1.71 -3.14
CA PHE A 33 5.49 1.22 -3.50
C PHE A 33 5.24 1.55 -4.97
N SER A 34 4.87 0.57 -5.78
CA SER A 34 4.42 0.79 -7.15
C SER A 34 3.00 0.28 -7.30
N TYR A 35 2.15 1.11 -7.88
CA TYR A 35 0.77 0.80 -8.19
C TYR A 35 0.56 0.89 -9.70
N ARG A 36 -0.17 -0.07 -10.26
CA ARG A 36 -0.67 -0.01 -11.62
C ARG A 36 -2.06 -0.60 -11.72
N ASP A 37 -2.92 0.07 -12.47
CA ASP A 37 -4.16 -0.49 -13.00
C ASP A 37 -4.30 -0.17 -14.50
N ASP A 38 -5.48 -0.39 -15.07
CA ASP A 38 -5.76 -0.14 -16.50
C ASP A 38 -5.67 1.35 -16.90
N ARG A 39 -5.68 2.28 -15.93
CA ARG A 39 -5.79 3.72 -16.16
C ARG A 39 -4.53 4.49 -15.77
N LEU A 40 -3.83 4.06 -14.72
CA LEU A 40 -2.67 4.77 -14.20
C LEU A 40 -1.57 3.83 -13.69
N SER A 41 -0.34 4.35 -13.74
CA SER A 41 0.84 3.75 -13.11
C SER A 41 1.54 4.82 -12.28
N ARG A 42 1.81 4.51 -11.01
CA ARG A 42 2.45 5.41 -10.05
C ARG A 42 3.47 4.66 -9.20
N SER A 43 4.52 5.36 -8.81
CA SER A 43 5.54 4.85 -7.89
C SER A 43 5.76 5.89 -6.80
N PHE A 44 6.00 5.40 -5.59
CA PHE A 44 6.13 6.17 -4.36
C PHE A 44 7.35 5.68 -3.59
N SER A 45 7.94 6.55 -2.79
CA SER A 45 9.09 6.22 -1.96
C SER A 45 9.07 6.99 -0.65
N GLY A 46 9.68 6.42 0.39
CA GLY A 46 9.92 7.14 1.64
C GLY A 46 8.62 7.71 2.25
N GLU A 47 8.61 9.02 2.49
CA GLU A 47 7.51 9.73 3.17
C GLU A 47 6.20 9.79 2.37
N GLU A 48 6.22 9.50 1.07
CA GLU A 48 5.00 9.35 0.27
C GLU A 48 4.18 8.11 0.67
N ILE A 49 4.81 7.18 1.39
CA ILE A 49 4.23 5.93 1.85
C ILE A 49 3.99 6.02 3.35
N ARG A 50 2.71 6.05 3.73
CA ARG A 50 2.32 6.00 5.14
C ARG A 50 2.24 4.56 5.59
N VAL A 51 2.99 4.22 6.62
CA VAL A 51 3.03 2.89 7.23
C VAL A 51 2.50 3.00 8.65
N ALA A 52 1.47 2.20 8.99
CA ALA A 52 0.94 2.11 10.34
C ALA A 52 0.98 0.65 10.82
N ASP A 53 1.57 0.40 11.98
CA ASP A 53 1.59 -0.92 12.60
C ASP A 53 0.23 -1.27 13.21
N THR A 54 -0.12 -2.55 13.15
CA THR A 54 -1.36 -3.14 13.67
C THR A 54 -1.05 -4.53 14.26
N GLU A 55 -2.00 -5.11 14.98
CA GLU A 55 -1.83 -6.47 15.53
C GLU A 55 -1.66 -7.55 14.45
N LEU A 56 -2.17 -7.32 13.23
CA LEU A 56 -2.09 -8.27 12.11
C LEU A 56 -0.81 -8.11 11.28
N GLY A 57 -0.14 -6.95 11.37
CA GLY A 57 0.93 -6.54 10.48
C GLY A 57 0.89 -5.04 10.23
N GLN A 58 0.94 -4.59 8.98
CA GLN A 58 1.07 -3.17 8.63
C GLN A 58 0.01 -2.72 7.64
N LEU A 59 -0.50 -1.50 7.83
CA LEU A 59 -1.29 -0.78 6.84
C LEU A 59 -0.35 0.09 6.01
N ILE A 60 -0.24 -0.21 4.72
CA ILE A 60 0.58 0.56 3.77
C ILE A 60 -0.33 1.41 2.92
N THR A 61 -0.22 2.73 3.03
CA THR A 61 -1.13 3.67 2.36
C THR A 61 -0.37 4.67 1.51
N VAL A 62 -0.81 4.85 0.26
CA VAL A 62 -0.34 5.89 -0.66
C VAL A 62 -1.51 6.70 -1.23
N THR A 63 -1.23 7.92 -1.68
CA THR A 63 -2.21 8.78 -2.36
C THR A 63 -2.02 8.69 -3.86
N LEU A 64 -2.99 8.12 -4.58
CA LEU A 64 -2.93 7.95 -6.04
C LEU A 64 -3.25 9.24 -6.80
N GLU A 65 -4.21 10.01 -6.28
CA GLU A 65 -4.65 11.28 -6.84
C GLU A 65 -4.98 12.26 -5.71
N ALA A 66 -4.61 13.53 -5.87
CA ALA A 66 -5.03 14.61 -5.00
C ALA A 66 -5.35 15.83 -5.87
N ILE A 67 -6.65 16.06 -6.10
CA ILE A 67 -7.16 17.16 -6.91
C ILE A 67 -7.91 18.11 -5.97
N PRO A 68 -7.39 19.35 -5.77
CA PRO A 68 -8.07 20.36 -4.96
C PRO A 68 -9.51 20.60 -5.43
N ASP A 69 -10.43 20.85 -4.50
CA ASP A 69 -11.86 21.06 -4.77
C ASP A 69 -12.57 19.93 -5.53
N PHE A 70 -12.01 18.73 -5.52
CA PHE A 70 -12.61 17.60 -6.22
C PHE A 70 -12.51 16.32 -5.43
N LYS A 71 -11.32 15.72 -5.34
CA LYS A 71 -11.15 14.43 -4.66
C LYS A 71 -9.71 14.17 -4.25
N VAL A 72 -9.57 13.34 -3.24
CA VAL A 72 -8.35 12.60 -2.91
C VAL A 72 -8.65 11.11 -3.03
N VAL A 73 -7.81 10.39 -3.75
CA VAL A 73 -7.89 8.93 -3.89
C VAL A 73 -6.69 8.30 -3.20
N THR A 74 -6.94 7.44 -2.23
CA THR A 74 -5.91 6.67 -1.54
C THR A 74 -6.10 5.19 -1.76
N VAL A 75 -5.00 4.44 -1.78
CA VAL A 75 -5.03 2.98 -1.68
C VAL A 75 -4.29 2.55 -0.43
N THR A 76 -4.87 1.59 0.29
CA THR A 76 -4.30 0.98 1.49
C THR A 76 -4.24 -0.52 1.33
N LEU A 77 -3.08 -1.11 1.61
CA LEU A 77 -2.91 -2.56 1.75
C LEU A 77 -2.82 -2.93 3.22
N ALA A 78 -3.56 -3.96 3.64
CA ALA A 78 -3.43 -4.57 4.96
C ALA A 78 -2.48 -5.76 4.88
N LEU A 79 -1.17 -5.51 4.96
CA LEU A 79 -0.14 -6.53 4.82
C LEU A 79 0.05 -7.29 6.14
N PRO A 80 -0.20 -8.61 6.18
CA PRO A 80 0.06 -9.40 7.37
C PRO A 80 1.57 -9.60 7.58
N VAL A 81 1.95 -10.00 8.80
CA VAL A 81 3.31 -10.50 9.03
C VAL A 81 3.48 -11.85 8.33
N VAL A 82 4.34 -11.89 7.32
CA VAL A 82 4.62 -13.08 6.53
C VAL A 82 6.05 -13.53 6.78
N THR A 83 6.23 -14.82 7.02
CA THR A 83 7.55 -15.43 7.22
C THR A 83 7.78 -16.50 6.17
N VAL A 84 8.95 -16.47 5.53
CA VAL A 84 9.35 -17.40 4.48
C VAL A 84 10.45 -18.34 4.97
N PRO A 85 10.42 -19.63 4.58
CA PRO A 85 11.35 -20.65 5.08
C PRO A 85 12.78 -20.50 4.54
N GLN A 86 12.95 -19.81 3.41
CA GLN A 86 14.24 -19.47 2.81
C GLN A 86 14.10 -18.12 2.09
N ALA A 87 15.18 -17.35 2.02
CA ALA A 87 15.22 -16.13 1.20
C ALA A 87 14.92 -16.49 -0.26
N ASN A 88 14.20 -15.62 -0.97
CA ASN A 88 13.82 -15.79 -2.37
C ASN A 88 12.92 -16.99 -2.69
N THR A 89 12.23 -17.58 -1.70
CA THR A 89 11.17 -18.57 -1.95
C THR A 89 9.81 -17.86 -1.97
N PRO A 90 9.12 -17.75 -3.12
CA PRO A 90 7.80 -17.15 -3.18
C PRO A 90 6.79 -18.00 -2.41
N ILE A 91 5.91 -17.34 -1.67
CA ILE A 91 4.76 -17.96 -1.02
C ILE A 91 3.49 -17.23 -1.42
N GLY A 92 2.42 -17.98 -1.68
CA GLY A 92 1.13 -17.40 -2.01
C GLY A 92 0.46 -16.81 -0.78
N ILE A 93 0.03 -15.55 -0.87
CA ILE A 93 -0.73 -14.87 0.18
C ILE A 93 -1.92 -14.14 -0.44
N THR A 94 -2.93 -13.85 0.38
CA THR A 94 -4.03 -12.95 0.02
C THR A 94 -3.99 -11.76 0.93
N VAL A 95 -4.02 -10.56 0.34
CA VAL A 95 -3.93 -9.30 1.07
C VAL A 95 -5.15 -8.45 0.73
N PRO A 96 -5.92 -8.00 1.75
CA PRO A 96 -6.94 -6.99 1.54
C PRO A 96 -6.33 -5.68 1.04
N GLY A 97 -6.89 -5.17 -0.06
CA GLY A 97 -6.61 -3.82 -0.57
C GLY A 97 -7.88 -2.99 -0.59
N ILE A 98 -7.79 -1.74 -0.15
CA ILE A 98 -8.92 -0.81 -0.08
C ILE A 98 -8.55 0.46 -0.83
N THR A 99 -9.39 0.85 -1.78
CA THR A 99 -9.30 2.16 -2.45
C THR A 99 -10.40 3.05 -1.89
N VAL A 100 -10.02 4.23 -1.39
CA VAL A 100 -10.95 5.23 -0.85
C VAL A 100 -10.88 6.47 -1.72
N THR A 101 -12.04 6.98 -2.12
CA THR A 101 -12.17 8.30 -2.77
C THR A 101 -12.92 9.22 -1.84
N ASN A 102 -12.24 10.26 -1.35
CA ASN A 102 -12.83 11.28 -0.50
C ASN A 102 -12.97 12.58 -1.29
N PRO A 103 -14.17 13.15 -1.44
CA PRO A 103 -14.34 14.48 -2.01
C PRO A 103 -13.61 15.53 -1.18
N THR A 104 -13.05 16.54 -1.83
CA THR A 104 -12.42 17.68 -1.16
C THR A 104 -13.12 18.97 -1.50
N THR A 105 -13.12 19.91 -0.56
CA THR A 105 -13.63 21.27 -0.71
C THR A 105 -12.73 22.20 0.08
N ILE A 106 -12.20 23.23 -0.57
CA ILE A 106 -11.41 24.31 0.05
C ILE A 106 -12.31 25.15 0.97
N GLY A 107 -13.63 25.19 0.70
CA GLY A 107 -14.60 25.89 1.54
C GLY A 107 -14.91 25.22 2.88
N GLY A 108 -14.29 24.07 3.19
CA GLY A 108 -14.61 23.26 4.36
C GLY A 108 -15.92 22.46 4.21
N PRO A 109 -16.30 21.64 5.20
CA PRO A 109 -17.52 20.86 5.14
C PRO A 109 -18.72 21.78 4.89
N LYS A 110 -19.59 21.44 3.93
CA LYS A 110 -20.93 22.03 3.90
C LYS A 110 -21.61 21.62 5.20
N LEU A 111 -21.69 22.55 6.16
CA LEU A 111 -22.54 22.36 7.32
C LEU A 111 -23.96 22.24 6.78
N LEU A 112 -24.51 21.03 6.79
CA LEU A 112 -25.94 20.85 6.62
C LEU A 112 -26.57 21.45 7.88
N GLY A 113 -26.96 22.73 7.78
CA GLY A 113 -27.82 23.34 8.78
C GLY A 113 -29.19 22.65 8.79
N PRO A 114 -29.95 22.73 9.89
CA PRO A 114 -31.36 22.35 9.90
C PRO A 114 -32.17 23.20 8.90
#